data_AF-A0A1F8EPA2-F1
#
_entry.id   AF-A0A1F8EPA2-F1
#
_cell.length_a   1.000
_cell.length_b   1.000
_cell.length_c   1.000
_cell.angle_alpha   90.00
_cell.angle_beta   90.00
_cell.angle_gamma   90.00
#
_symmetry.space_group_name_H-M   'P 1'
#
loop_
_entity.id
_entity.type
_entity.pdbx_description
1 polymer ?
#
loop_
_entity_poly.entity_id
_entity_poly.type
_entity_poly.pdbx_seq_one_letter_code
_entity_poly.pdbx_strand_id
1 'polypeptide(L)'
;MRDKIKLADLESVLWKSWSQETSADSARWTKHNPAWGQCAVTALVVQDFLGGLLWRLDISKHPNHIISVMRSHYFNNIDFCGDNIFWDIDLSESQFGSGGHNEVRRYAEPAQEKTREYLLNNKSTKERYKKLRYRVNEILSGENPIFKEQTFMKCLMAALDSNCQKGKYGCVVKNDGQIVVETFNSILDVCQDWSEPECIRVKNDIPSRTESMIGCCSHAEEEALRVIRNMRLNPRECELYVAGFRSNGLVYIKSEPVFTCLRCAIQLHMHGIGAIHVPCREGWAKLTAKEAVETAKKFATQEKVLENYTSR
;
A
#
# COMPACT_ATOMS: atom_id res chain seq x y z
N MET A 1 -10.89 4.57 -16.49
CA MET A 1 -9.41 4.70 -16.40
C MET A 1 -9.02 5.93 -15.57
N ARG A 2 -9.41 6.00 -14.29
CA ARG A 2 -9.23 7.22 -13.47
C ARG A 2 -7.95 7.12 -12.63
N ASP A 3 -7.10 8.14 -12.72
CA ASP A 3 -5.99 8.49 -11.81
C ASP A 3 -4.90 7.42 -11.57
N LYS A 4 -4.37 6.78 -12.63
CA LYS A 4 -3.10 6.05 -12.54
C LYS A 4 -1.93 7.05 -12.67
N ILE A 5 -0.91 6.91 -11.82
CA ILE A 5 0.34 7.66 -11.96
C ILE A 5 0.99 7.36 -13.32
N LYS A 6 1.61 8.36 -13.97
CA LYS A 6 2.36 8.12 -15.20
C LYS A 6 3.64 7.36 -14.89
N LEU A 7 4.09 6.51 -15.81
CA LEU A 7 5.30 5.70 -15.64
C LEU A 7 6.53 6.57 -15.34
N ALA A 8 6.74 7.66 -16.09
CA ALA A 8 7.86 8.57 -15.90
C ALA A 8 7.83 9.30 -14.54
N ASP A 9 6.64 9.62 -14.02
CA ASP A 9 6.51 10.23 -12.70
C ASP A 9 6.89 9.21 -11.61
N LEU A 10 6.44 7.96 -11.76
CA LEU A 10 6.79 6.87 -10.84
C LEU A 10 8.30 6.56 -10.85
N GLU A 11 8.91 6.52 -12.04
CA GLU A 11 10.36 6.33 -12.21
C GLU A 11 11.15 7.43 -11.50
N SER A 12 10.80 8.70 -11.72
CA SER A 12 11.42 9.86 -11.08
C SER A 12 11.32 9.80 -9.56
N VAL A 13 10.16 9.40 -9.03
CA VAL A 13 9.95 9.27 -7.58
C VAL A 13 10.73 8.09 -7.00
N LEU A 14 10.77 6.94 -7.69
CA LEU A 14 11.55 5.78 -7.26
C LEU A 14 13.04 6.12 -7.15
N TRP A 15 13.58 6.81 -8.16
CA TRP A 15 14.98 7.29 -8.16
C TRP A 15 15.32 8.10 -6.90
N LYS A 16 14.41 9.00 -6.49
CA LYS A 16 14.55 9.83 -5.27
C LYS A 16 14.32 9.05 -3.98
N SER A 17 13.56 7.95 -4.04
CA SER A 17 13.15 7.19 -2.84
C SER A 17 14.15 6.11 -2.43
N TRP A 18 14.95 5.60 -3.37
CA TRP A 18 15.92 4.56 -3.09
C TRP A 18 17.01 5.01 -2.13
N SER A 19 17.41 4.08 -1.28
CA SER A 19 18.51 4.30 -0.33
C SER A 19 19.21 3.00 0.00
N GLN A 20 20.28 3.13 0.78
CA GLN A 20 20.92 2.01 1.46
C GLN A 20 19.94 1.14 2.26
N GLU A 21 18.93 1.73 2.91
CA GLU A 21 17.95 0.98 3.73
C GLU A 21 16.93 0.18 2.93
N THR A 22 16.75 0.48 1.64
CA THR A 22 15.82 -0.22 0.76
C THR A 22 16.53 -1.22 -0.16
N SER A 23 17.86 -1.17 -0.22
CA SER A 23 18.69 -2.07 -1.02
C SER A 23 18.85 -3.45 -0.38
N ALA A 24 18.86 -4.50 -1.20
CA ALA A 24 19.21 -5.86 -0.79
C ALA A 24 20.71 -6.03 -0.52
N ASP A 25 21.53 -5.12 -1.03
CA ASP A 25 22.98 -5.09 -0.86
C ASP A 25 23.40 -3.67 -0.47
N SER A 26 23.09 -3.32 0.78
CA SER A 26 23.38 -2.02 1.37
C SER A 26 24.87 -1.66 1.36
N ALA A 27 25.77 -2.65 1.31
CA ALA A 27 27.20 -2.42 1.29
C ALA A 27 27.71 -1.87 -0.05
N ARG A 28 27.08 -2.28 -1.16
CA ARG A 28 27.44 -1.82 -2.52
C ARG A 28 26.51 -0.74 -3.07
N TRP A 29 25.42 -0.43 -2.38
CA TRP A 29 24.58 0.70 -2.71
C TRP A 29 25.35 2.02 -2.59
N THR A 30 25.22 2.90 -3.59
CA THR A 30 25.86 4.23 -3.56
C THR A 30 24.91 5.30 -4.11
N LYS A 31 25.21 6.58 -3.83
CA LYS A 31 24.48 7.70 -4.44
C LYS A 31 24.61 7.76 -5.97
N HIS A 32 25.68 7.19 -6.54
CA HIS A 32 25.90 7.12 -7.99
C HIS A 32 25.17 5.95 -8.64
N ASN A 33 24.85 4.89 -7.88
CA ASN A 33 24.02 3.78 -8.33
C ASN A 33 22.94 3.48 -7.28
N PRO A 34 21.90 4.33 -7.19
CA PRO A 34 20.85 4.18 -6.18
C PRO A 34 19.92 2.97 -6.47
N ALA A 35 19.90 2.49 -7.71
CA ALA A 35 19.12 1.32 -8.13
C ALA A 35 19.71 -0.02 -7.64
N TRP A 36 20.97 -0.04 -7.21
CA TRP A 36 21.66 -1.27 -6.78
C TRP A 36 20.88 -2.02 -5.70
N GLY A 37 20.48 -3.26 -6.00
CA GLY A 37 19.75 -4.14 -5.07
C GLY A 37 18.30 -3.73 -4.79
N GLN A 38 17.70 -2.89 -5.64
CA GLN A 38 16.33 -2.40 -5.45
C GLN A 38 15.26 -3.22 -6.21
N CYS A 39 15.65 -4.10 -7.13
CA CYS A 39 14.74 -4.74 -8.10
C CYS A 39 13.46 -5.35 -7.50
N ALA A 40 13.58 -6.22 -6.50
CA ALA A 40 12.43 -6.88 -5.88
C ALA A 40 11.44 -5.89 -5.24
N VAL A 41 11.95 -4.87 -4.53
CA VAL A 41 11.10 -3.89 -3.84
C VAL A 41 10.51 -2.87 -4.82
N THR A 42 11.27 -2.48 -5.85
CA THR A 42 10.78 -1.65 -6.96
C THR A 42 9.65 -2.35 -7.70
N ALA A 43 9.80 -3.64 -8.05
CA ALA A 43 8.78 -4.38 -8.77
C ALA A 43 7.46 -4.50 -7.97
N LEU A 44 7.55 -4.66 -6.65
CA LEU A 44 6.39 -4.64 -5.75
C LEU A 44 5.69 -3.28 -5.70
N VAL A 45 6.45 -2.18 -5.72
CA VAL A 45 5.92 -0.81 -5.76
C VAL A 45 5.26 -0.51 -7.09
N VAL A 46 5.90 -0.85 -8.20
CA VAL A 46 5.34 -0.71 -9.55
C VAL A 46 4.01 -1.46 -9.65
N GLN A 47 3.95 -2.68 -9.12
CA GLN A 47 2.71 -3.45 -9.08
C GLN A 47 1.59 -2.76 -8.29
N ASP A 48 1.91 -2.07 -7.18
CA ASP A 48 0.91 -1.35 -6.38
C ASP A 48 0.29 -0.15 -7.11
N PHE A 49 0.99 0.44 -8.08
CA PHE A 49 0.54 1.62 -8.83
C PHE A 49 -0.03 1.29 -10.21
N LEU A 50 0.57 0.34 -10.91
CA LEU A 50 0.29 0.05 -12.32
C LEU A 50 -0.37 -1.32 -12.52
N GLY A 51 -0.28 -2.21 -11.53
CA GLY A 51 -0.70 -3.61 -11.65
C GLY A 51 0.36 -4.47 -12.34
N GLY A 52 -0.08 -5.51 -13.04
CA GLY A 52 0.80 -6.41 -13.78
C GLY A 52 1.38 -7.57 -12.96
N LEU A 53 2.12 -8.42 -13.67
CA LEU A 53 2.73 -9.64 -13.16
C LEU A 53 4.16 -9.36 -12.68
N LEU A 54 4.64 -10.11 -11.69
CA LEU A 54 6.01 -10.04 -11.20
C LEU A 54 6.83 -11.15 -11.87
N TRP A 55 7.93 -10.78 -12.50
CA TRP A 55 8.82 -11.72 -13.19
C TRP A 55 10.19 -11.75 -12.53
N ARG A 56 10.82 -12.93 -12.53
CA ARG A 56 12.17 -13.16 -12.01
C ARG A 56 13.07 -13.71 -13.12
N LEU A 57 14.22 -13.08 -13.32
CA LEU A 57 15.36 -13.65 -14.04
C LEU A 57 16.30 -14.33 -13.06
N ASP A 58 16.84 -15.49 -13.43
CA ASP A 58 18.02 -16.06 -12.77
C ASP A 58 19.28 -15.54 -13.47
N ILE A 59 20.08 -14.77 -12.74
CA ILE A 59 21.25 -14.08 -13.27
C ILE A 59 22.55 -14.62 -12.66
N SER A 60 22.48 -15.77 -11.96
CA SER A 60 23.63 -16.37 -11.28
C SER A 60 24.76 -16.81 -12.22
N LYS A 61 24.46 -17.00 -13.52
CA LYS A 61 25.42 -17.36 -14.56
C LYS A 61 25.96 -16.17 -15.35
N HIS A 62 25.62 -14.94 -14.96
CA HIS A 62 26.07 -13.75 -15.68
C HIS A 62 27.62 -13.63 -15.67
N PRO A 63 28.28 -13.32 -16.80
CA PRO A 63 29.74 -13.28 -16.89
C PRO A 63 30.36 -12.18 -16.02
N ASN A 64 29.65 -11.07 -15.81
CA ASN A 64 30.04 -10.04 -14.85
C ASN A 64 29.76 -10.49 -13.41
N HIS A 65 30.82 -10.73 -12.62
CA HIS A 65 30.74 -11.17 -11.23
C HIS A 65 30.00 -10.20 -10.30
N ILE A 66 30.01 -8.90 -10.61
CA ILE A 66 29.26 -7.90 -9.85
C ILE A 66 27.76 -8.16 -9.99
N ILE A 67 27.30 -8.56 -11.19
CA ILE A 67 25.89 -8.86 -11.48
C ILE A 67 25.50 -10.25 -10.97
N SER A 68 26.33 -11.27 -11.20
CA SER A 68 25.97 -12.65 -10.85
C SER A 68 25.81 -12.89 -9.36
N VAL A 69 26.51 -12.14 -8.49
CA VAL A 69 26.35 -12.24 -7.03
C VAL A 69 24.94 -11.86 -6.55
N MET A 70 24.18 -11.07 -7.32
CA MET A 70 22.79 -10.76 -6.99
C MET A 70 21.85 -11.96 -7.18
N ARG A 71 22.27 -12.95 -7.99
CA ARG A 71 21.60 -14.23 -8.30
C ARG A 71 20.25 -14.13 -8.99
N SER A 72 19.45 -13.11 -8.70
CA SER A 72 18.13 -12.90 -9.27
C SER A 72 17.85 -11.44 -9.54
N HIS A 73 17.08 -11.18 -10.58
CA HIS A 73 16.57 -9.87 -10.92
C HIS A 73 15.05 -9.90 -11.09
N TYR A 74 14.37 -8.83 -10.69
CA TYR A 74 12.91 -8.76 -10.68
C TYR A 74 12.42 -7.54 -11.45
N PHE A 75 11.35 -7.71 -12.23
CA PHE A 75 10.74 -6.68 -13.05
C PHE A 75 9.24 -6.98 -13.22
N ASN A 76 8.50 -6.06 -13.83
CA ASN A 76 7.07 -6.22 -14.07
C ASN A 76 6.77 -6.49 -15.53
N ASN A 77 5.70 -7.22 -15.77
CA ASN A 77 5.11 -7.38 -17.09
C ASN A 77 3.67 -6.84 -17.00
N ILE A 78 3.40 -5.74 -17.71
CA ILE A 78 2.20 -4.92 -17.50
C ILE A 78 1.38 -4.84 -18.79
N ASP A 79 0.10 -5.16 -18.69
CA ASP A 79 -0.90 -4.84 -19.71
C ASP A 79 -1.47 -3.43 -19.41
N PHE A 80 -1.12 -2.47 -20.27
CA PHE A 80 -1.59 -1.08 -20.13
C PHE A 80 -2.98 -0.85 -20.74
N CYS A 81 -3.36 -1.65 -21.72
CA CYS A 81 -4.53 -1.43 -22.57
C CYS A 81 -5.71 -2.35 -22.24
N GLY A 82 -5.48 -3.42 -21.46
CA GLY A 82 -6.46 -4.46 -21.20
C GLY A 82 -6.71 -5.36 -22.42
N ASP A 83 -5.81 -5.33 -23.40
CA ASP A 83 -5.87 -6.10 -24.65
C ASP A 83 -5.03 -7.39 -24.59
N ASN A 84 -4.49 -7.71 -23.41
CA ASN A 84 -3.55 -8.82 -23.17
C ASN A 84 -2.20 -8.65 -23.89
N ILE A 85 -1.81 -7.43 -24.25
CA ILE A 85 -0.46 -7.12 -24.73
C ILE A 85 0.37 -6.59 -23.56
N PHE A 86 1.36 -7.39 -23.16
CA PHE A 86 2.18 -7.07 -22.01
C PHE A 86 3.52 -6.46 -22.37
N TRP A 87 3.94 -5.49 -21.57
CA TRP A 87 5.18 -4.76 -21.70
C TRP A 87 6.08 -5.03 -20.51
N ASP A 88 7.35 -5.34 -20.77
CA ASP A 88 8.35 -5.49 -19.73
C ASP A 88 8.75 -4.11 -19.21
N ILE A 89 8.52 -3.88 -17.93
CA ILE A 89 8.81 -2.64 -17.21
C ILE A 89 9.82 -2.94 -16.11
N ASP A 90 11.02 -2.41 -16.26
CA ASP A 90 12.11 -2.54 -15.29
C ASP A 90 12.62 -1.16 -14.87
N LEU A 91 11.93 -0.56 -13.90
CA LEU A 91 12.34 0.73 -13.34
C LEU A 91 13.58 0.63 -12.44
N SER A 92 14.27 -0.51 -12.41
CA SER A 92 15.53 -0.70 -11.68
C SER A 92 16.70 -1.09 -12.57
N GLU A 93 16.52 -1.07 -13.89
CA GLU A 93 17.53 -1.54 -14.85
C GLU A 93 18.84 -0.76 -14.79
N SER A 94 18.78 0.51 -14.37
CA SER A 94 19.95 1.37 -14.19
C SER A 94 20.96 0.83 -13.19
N GLN A 95 20.60 -0.17 -12.36
CA GLN A 95 21.55 -0.87 -11.50
C GLN A 95 22.66 -1.59 -12.26
N PHE A 96 22.42 -1.90 -13.54
CA PHE A 96 23.35 -2.60 -14.43
C PHE A 96 24.18 -1.65 -15.32
N GLY A 97 24.07 -0.33 -15.13
CA GLY A 97 24.78 0.64 -15.96
C GLY A 97 24.26 0.67 -17.40
N SER A 98 25.16 0.87 -18.38
CA SER A 98 24.79 1.14 -19.77
C SER A 98 24.11 0.00 -20.52
N GLY A 99 24.25 -1.25 -20.07
CA GLY A 99 23.61 -2.39 -20.72
C GLY A 99 22.20 -2.69 -20.23
N GLY A 100 21.78 -2.11 -19.10
CA GLY A 100 20.41 -2.16 -18.59
C GLY A 100 19.82 -3.57 -18.50
N HIS A 101 18.51 -3.67 -18.71
CA HIS A 101 17.77 -4.93 -18.62
C HIS A 101 18.21 -5.95 -19.69
N ASN A 102 18.48 -5.48 -20.91
CA ASN A 102 18.77 -6.32 -22.06
C ASN A 102 20.12 -7.05 -21.95
N GLU A 103 21.14 -6.41 -21.38
CA GLU A 103 22.43 -7.07 -21.12
C GLU A 103 22.24 -8.25 -20.16
N VAL A 104 21.48 -8.04 -19.10
CA VAL A 104 21.25 -9.06 -18.07
C VAL A 104 20.44 -10.23 -18.60
N ARG A 105 19.39 -9.94 -19.39
CA ARG A 105 18.51 -10.96 -19.97
C ARG A 105 19.24 -11.90 -20.93
N ARG A 106 20.29 -11.43 -21.62
CA ARG A 106 21.08 -12.24 -22.57
C ARG A 106 21.73 -13.47 -21.95
N TYR A 107 22.08 -13.41 -20.66
CA TYR A 107 22.78 -14.48 -19.94
C TYR A 107 21.90 -15.14 -18.87
N ALA A 108 20.61 -14.78 -18.81
CA ALA A 108 19.68 -15.29 -17.83
C ALA A 108 18.97 -16.55 -18.34
N GLU A 109 18.56 -17.40 -17.41
CA GLU A 109 17.56 -18.44 -17.69
C GLU A 109 16.21 -17.79 -18.07
N PRO A 110 15.30 -18.52 -18.75
CA PRO A 110 13.97 -18.03 -19.04
C PRO A 110 13.29 -17.44 -17.81
N ALA A 111 12.73 -16.23 -17.99
CA ALA A 111 12.08 -15.52 -16.91
C ALA A 111 10.91 -16.34 -16.36
N GLN A 112 10.70 -16.26 -15.04
CA GLN A 112 9.64 -17.00 -14.35
C GLN A 112 8.70 -16.02 -13.66
N GLU A 113 7.40 -16.18 -13.87
CA GLU A 113 6.40 -15.48 -13.06
C GLU A 113 6.53 -15.88 -11.58
N LYS A 114 6.34 -14.89 -10.69
CA LYS A 114 6.31 -15.07 -9.24
C LYS A 114 5.10 -14.38 -8.66
N THR A 115 4.57 -14.94 -7.58
CA THR A 115 3.50 -14.31 -6.82
C THR A 115 4.06 -13.19 -5.94
N ARG A 116 3.19 -12.25 -5.57
CA ARG A 116 3.52 -11.23 -4.58
C ARG A 116 3.89 -11.84 -3.23
N GLU A 117 3.17 -12.89 -2.83
CA GLU A 117 3.41 -13.65 -1.60
C GLU A 117 4.82 -14.24 -1.57
N TYR A 118 5.29 -14.81 -2.68
CA TYR A 118 6.65 -15.34 -2.80
C TYR A 118 7.72 -14.30 -2.44
N LEU A 119 7.58 -13.06 -2.92
CA LEU A 119 8.54 -11.98 -2.61
C LEU A 119 8.41 -11.50 -1.15
N LEU A 120 7.18 -11.38 -0.64
CA LEU A 120 6.90 -10.85 0.70
C LEU A 120 7.11 -11.86 1.83
N ASN A 121 7.20 -13.16 1.54
CA ASN A 121 7.60 -14.19 2.50
C ASN A 121 9.05 -14.02 2.98
N ASN A 122 9.89 -13.34 2.20
CA ASN A 122 11.20 -12.91 2.68
C ASN A 122 11.05 -11.66 3.58
N LYS A 123 11.31 -11.83 4.89
CA LYS A 123 11.22 -10.74 5.88
C LYS A 123 12.03 -9.50 5.50
N SER A 124 13.27 -9.66 5.01
CA SER A 124 14.11 -8.53 4.60
C SER A 124 13.50 -7.78 3.41
N THR A 125 13.02 -8.49 2.39
CA THR A 125 12.32 -7.88 1.25
C THR A 125 11.07 -7.13 1.70
N LYS A 126 10.27 -7.72 2.60
CA LYS A 126 9.06 -7.11 3.15
C LYS A 126 9.35 -5.78 3.86
N GLU A 127 10.34 -5.75 4.75
CA GLU A 127 10.72 -4.52 5.47
C GLU A 127 11.25 -3.43 4.51
N ARG A 128 12.11 -3.79 3.56
CA ARG A 128 12.63 -2.85 2.56
C ARG A 128 11.53 -2.32 1.65
N TYR A 129 10.60 -3.19 1.24
CA TYR A 129 9.41 -2.81 0.48
C TYR A 129 8.58 -1.78 1.23
N LYS A 130 8.28 -2.03 2.52
CA LYS A 130 7.50 -1.11 3.34
C LYS A 130 8.12 0.29 3.43
N LYS A 131 9.45 0.35 3.65
CA LYS A 131 10.20 1.61 3.64
C LYS A 131 10.15 2.33 2.30
N LEU A 132 10.37 1.61 1.19
CA LEU A 132 10.32 2.19 -0.15
C LEU A 132 8.91 2.73 -0.46
N ARG A 133 7.86 1.97 -0.13
CA ARG A 133 6.46 2.40 -0.32
C ARG A 133 6.10 3.65 0.46
N TYR A 134 6.62 3.78 1.67
CA TYR A 134 6.44 4.96 2.50
C TYR A 134 7.04 6.20 1.84
N ARG A 135 8.32 6.14 1.46
CA ARG A 135 9.05 7.27 0.86
C ARG A 135 8.47 7.69 -0.49
N VAL A 136 8.09 6.72 -1.32
CA VAL A 136 7.43 7.02 -2.61
C VAL A 136 6.16 7.85 -2.38
N ASN A 137 5.35 7.49 -1.38
CA ASN A 137 4.13 8.25 -1.08
C ASN A 137 4.40 9.57 -0.36
N GLU A 138 5.45 9.67 0.45
CA GLU A 138 5.88 10.93 1.05
C GLU A 138 6.18 11.96 -0.04
N ILE A 139 7.00 11.58 -1.03
CA ILE A 139 7.33 12.44 -2.17
C ILE A 139 6.08 12.76 -3.01
N LEU A 140 5.26 11.76 -3.33
CA LEU A 140 4.03 11.97 -4.12
C LEU A 140 2.99 12.83 -3.41
N SER A 141 3.06 12.93 -2.08
CA SER A 141 2.19 13.82 -1.29
C SER A 141 2.67 15.27 -1.24
N GLY A 142 3.78 15.59 -1.92
CA GLY A 142 4.46 16.89 -1.77
C GLY A 142 5.11 17.05 -0.40
N GLU A 143 5.61 15.94 0.17
CA GLU A 143 6.23 15.90 1.51
C GLU A 143 5.30 16.43 2.60
N ASN A 144 4.01 16.01 2.56
CA ASN A 144 3.02 16.47 3.52
C ASN A 144 3.51 16.24 4.97
N PRO A 145 3.41 17.24 5.87
CA PRO A 145 3.94 17.14 7.24
C PRO A 145 3.46 15.92 8.04
N ILE A 146 2.28 15.36 7.72
CA ILE A 146 1.77 14.16 8.39
C ILE A 146 2.69 12.93 8.22
N PHE A 147 3.56 12.89 7.21
CA PHE A 147 4.59 11.86 7.06
C PHE A 147 5.70 11.95 8.13
N LYS A 148 5.73 12.99 8.95
CA LYS A 148 6.62 13.06 10.12
C LYS A 148 6.00 12.46 11.38
N GLU A 149 4.69 12.20 11.35
CA GLU A 149 3.96 11.64 12.48
C GLU A 149 4.17 10.13 12.60
N GLN A 150 4.72 9.69 13.75
CA GLN A 150 4.96 8.27 14.01
C GLN A 150 3.67 7.42 13.90
N THR A 151 2.54 8.00 14.33
CA THR A 151 1.22 7.32 14.26
C THR A 151 0.80 7.08 12.81
N PHE A 152 1.07 8.03 11.92
CA PHE A 152 0.75 7.92 10.50
C PHE A 152 1.62 6.88 9.82
N MET A 153 2.93 6.91 10.11
CA MET A 153 3.85 5.87 9.68
C MET A 153 3.35 4.49 10.09
N LYS A 154 3.00 4.28 11.36
CA LYS A 154 2.48 2.99 11.86
C LYS A 154 1.20 2.55 11.15
N CYS A 155 0.23 3.45 10.93
CA CYS A 155 -0.97 3.12 10.15
C CYS A 155 -0.61 2.64 8.74
N LEU A 156 0.30 3.33 8.04
CA LEU A 156 0.71 2.94 6.69
C LEU A 156 1.50 1.63 6.70
N MET A 157 2.38 1.40 7.67
CA MET A 157 3.14 0.14 7.79
C MET A 157 2.24 -1.06 8.04
N ALA A 158 1.21 -0.90 8.87
CA ALA A 158 0.18 -1.92 9.10
C ALA A 158 -0.68 -2.14 7.84
N ALA A 159 -1.10 -1.07 7.17
CA ALA A 159 -1.86 -1.16 5.93
C ALA A 159 -1.14 -1.99 4.85
N LEU A 160 0.19 -1.92 4.78
CA LEU A 160 0.99 -2.68 3.82
C LEU A 160 1.03 -4.20 4.09
N ASP A 161 0.55 -4.66 5.26
CA ASP A 161 0.30 -6.09 5.53
C ASP A 161 -1.04 -6.58 5.00
N SER A 162 -1.94 -5.66 4.59
CA SER A 162 -3.22 -6.01 3.99
C SER A 162 -3.07 -6.69 2.63
N ASN A 163 -3.81 -7.78 2.45
CA ASN A 163 -3.99 -8.48 1.17
C ASN A 163 -5.16 -7.93 0.33
N CYS A 164 -5.83 -6.85 0.77
CA CYS A 164 -6.96 -6.29 0.04
C CYS A 164 -6.55 -5.70 -1.31
N GLN A 165 -7.30 -6.07 -2.36
CA GLN A 165 -7.09 -5.60 -3.74
C GLN A 165 -7.70 -4.21 -4.01
N LYS A 166 -8.69 -3.78 -3.22
CA LYS A 166 -9.44 -2.52 -3.46
C LYS A 166 -8.92 -1.32 -2.66
N GLY A 167 -8.33 -1.56 -1.51
CA GLY A 167 -7.83 -0.50 -0.63
C GLY A 167 -7.23 -1.08 0.63
N LYS A 168 -6.07 -0.58 1.00
CA LYS A 168 -5.27 -1.10 2.11
C LYS A 168 -5.26 -0.06 3.21
N TYR A 169 -5.78 -0.39 4.38
CA TYR A 169 -5.93 0.51 5.51
C TYR A 169 -5.34 -0.13 6.75
N GLY A 170 -4.70 0.71 7.55
CA GLY A 170 -4.22 0.38 8.88
C GLY A 170 -4.87 1.28 9.90
N CYS A 171 -5.01 0.77 11.11
CA CYS A 171 -5.52 1.51 12.25
C CYS A 171 -4.54 1.38 13.42
N VAL A 172 -4.18 2.51 14.01
CA VAL A 172 -3.47 2.56 15.28
C VAL A 172 -4.47 2.89 16.37
N VAL A 173 -4.54 2.06 17.40
CA VAL A 173 -5.31 2.35 18.61
C VAL A 173 -4.39 2.96 19.65
N LYS A 174 -4.78 4.12 20.18
CA LYS A 174 -4.19 4.70 21.38
C LYS A 174 -5.14 4.58 22.56
N ASN A 175 -4.61 4.27 23.73
CA ASN A 175 -5.33 4.36 25.01
C ASN A 175 -4.48 5.23 25.95
N ASP A 176 -5.07 6.25 26.56
CA ASP A 176 -4.35 7.25 27.37
C ASP A 176 -3.09 7.82 26.68
N GLY A 177 -3.20 8.07 25.37
CA GLY A 177 -2.11 8.61 24.55
C GLY A 177 -1.02 7.60 24.14
N GLN A 178 -1.04 6.38 24.68
CA GLN A 178 -0.07 5.34 24.34
C GLN A 178 -0.58 4.44 23.21
N ILE A 179 0.28 4.09 22.26
CA ILE A 179 -0.06 3.15 21.20
C ILE A 179 -0.18 1.74 21.80
N VAL A 180 -1.35 1.14 21.65
CA VAL A 180 -1.64 -0.19 22.19
C VAL A 180 -1.57 -1.27 21.11
N VAL A 181 -2.13 -0.99 19.92
CA VAL A 181 -2.13 -1.95 18.82
C VAL A 181 -2.15 -1.27 17.46
N GLU A 182 -1.58 -1.96 16.48
CA GLU A 182 -1.67 -1.70 15.05
C GLU A 182 -2.50 -2.82 14.42
N THR A 183 -3.57 -2.47 13.72
CA THR A 183 -4.43 -3.40 12.97
C THR A 183 -4.50 -2.99 11.51
N PHE A 184 -4.98 -3.88 10.66
CA PHE A 184 -5.17 -3.62 9.24
C PHE A 184 -6.34 -4.43 8.70
N ASN A 185 -6.88 -4.04 7.56
CA ASN A 185 -7.96 -4.79 6.93
C ASN A 185 -7.43 -6.06 6.26
N SER A 186 -8.12 -7.18 6.43
CA SER A 186 -7.72 -8.48 5.86
C SER A 186 -8.93 -9.27 5.38
N ILE A 187 -8.74 -10.11 4.37
CA ILE A 187 -9.74 -11.11 3.97
C ILE A 187 -9.98 -12.05 5.17
N LEU A 188 -11.25 -12.27 5.51
CA LEU A 188 -11.65 -13.24 6.53
C LEU A 188 -11.66 -14.64 5.91
N ASP A 189 -11.12 -15.63 6.63
CA ASP A 189 -11.06 -17.03 6.18
C ASP A 189 -12.44 -17.57 5.74
N VAL A 190 -13.50 -17.20 6.47
CA VAL A 190 -14.89 -17.59 6.16
C VAL A 190 -15.47 -16.96 4.89
N CYS A 191 -14.76 -16.02 4.26
CA CYS A 191 -15.14 -15.34 3.03
C CYS A 191 -14.05 -15.44 1.95
N GLN A 192 -13.11 -16.37 2.08
CA GLN A 192 -12.00 -16.55 1.15
C GLN A 192 -12.48 -16.88 -0.27
N ASP A 193 -13.57 -17.65 -0.39
CA ASP A 193 -14.24 -18.01 -1.64
C ASP A 193 -14.74 -16.80 -2.43
N TRP A 194 -15.03 -15.68 -1.77
CA TRP A 194 -15.41 -14.42 -2.43
C TRP A 194 -14.22 -13.54 -2.82
N SER A 195 -12.99 -13.98 -2.52
CA SER A 195 -11.76 -13.22 -2.77
C SER A 195 -10.74 -13.89 -3.69
N GLU A 196 -11.00 -15.11 -4.13
CA GLU A 196 -10.07 -15.88 -4.97
C GLU A 196 -10.61 -16.10 -6.39
N PRO A 197 -9.78 -15.91 -7.44
CA PRO A 197 -8.49 -15.19 -7.42
C PRO A 197 -8.67 -13.66 -7.28
N GLU A 198 -9.90 -13.17 -7.41
CA GLU A 198 -10.24 -11.76 -7.42
C GLU A 198 -11.40 -11.46 -6.45
N CYS A 199 -11.28 -10.37 -5.69
CA CYS A 199 -12.30 -9.89 -4.78
C CYS A 199 -13.63 -9.62 -5.50
N ILE A 200 -14.74 -10.10 -4.92
CA ILE A 200 -16.10 -9.89 -5.42
C ILE A 200 -16.41 -8.41 -5.73
N ARG A 201 -15.84 -7.48 -4.94
CA ARG A 201 -16.01 -6.03 -5.15
C ARG A 201 -15.20 -5.47 -6.32
N VAL A 202 -14.11 -6.14 -6.70
CA VAL A 202 -13.31 -5.78 -7.88
C VAL A 202 -13.96 -6.42 -9.11
N LYS A 203 -14.20 -7.73 -9.06
CA LYS A 203 -14.83 -8.52 -10.12
C LYS A 203 -16.16 -7.94 -10.62
N ASN A 204 -17.02 -7.50 -9.69
CA ASN A 204 -18.35 -6.96 -10.01
C ASN A 204 -18.38 -5.43 -10.07
N ASP A 205 -17.22 -4.76 -10.09
CA ASP A 205 -17.06 -3.30 -10.10
C ASP A 205 -17.92 -2.56 -9.04
N ILE A 206 -18.10 -3.15 -7.85
CA ILE A 206 -18.95 -2.60 -6.80
C ILE A 206 -18.28 -1.36 -6.20
N PRO A 207 -18.79 -0.13 -6.38
CA PRO A 207 -18.11 1.09 -5.93
C PRO A 207 -17.80 1.09 -4.43
N SER A 208 -16.73 1.77 -4.01
CA SER A 208 -16.47 1.93 -2.57
C SER A 208 -17.61 2.72 -1.91
N ARG A 209 -17.98 2.36 -0.68
CA ARG A 209 -19.04 3.00 0.15
C ARG A 209 -20.48 2.67 -0.25
N THR A 210 -20.68 1.85 -1.28
CA THR A 210 -21.98 1.21 -1.58
C THR A 210 -21.95 -0.25 -1.14
N GLU A 211 -23.13 -0.88 -1.02
CA GLU A 211 -23.27 -2.31 -0.72
C GLU A 211 -22.37 -2.76 0.45
N SER A 212 -22.48 -2.08 1.60
CA SER A 212 -21.55 -2.25 2.74
C SER A 212 -21.54 -3.66 3.35
N MET A 213 -22.56 -4.46 3.03
CA MET A 213 -22.68 -5.86 3.44
C MET A 213 -22.00 -6.82 2.45
N ILE A 214 -21.67 -6.37 1.23
CA ILE A 214 -21.00 -7.19 0.22
C ILE A 214 -19.50 -6.96 0.32
N GLY A 215 -18.78 -7.81 1.04
CA GLY A 215 -17.34 -7.70 1.16
C GLY A 215 -16.75 -8.81 2.02
N CYS A 216 -15.53 -9.20 1.69
CA CYS A 216 -14.88 -10.39 2.24
C CYS A 216 -13.85 -10.04 3.32
N CYS A 217 -13.66 -8.75 3.58
CA CYS A 217 -12.61 -8.25 4.44
C CYS A 217 -13.19 -7.70 5.73
N SER A 218 -12.56 -7.98 6.85
CA SER A 218 -12.67 -7.12 8.02
C SER A 218 -11.98 -5.79 7.72
N HIS A 219 -12.55 -4.70 8.20
CA HIS A 219 -11.92 -3.39 8.11
C HIS A 219 -10.93 -3.20 9.26
N ALA A 220 -9.94 -2.32 9.08
CA ALA A 220 -8.91 -2.07 10.10
C ALA A 220 -9.53 -1.60 11.43
N GLU A 221 -10.60 -0.82 11.34
CA GLU A 221 -11.38 -0.32 12.47
C GLU A 221 -12.16 -1.43 13.19
N GLU A 222 -12.66 -2.43 12.45
CA GLU A 222 -13.34 -3.59 13.05
C GLU A 222 -12.35 -4.50 13.76
N GLU A 223 -11.17 -4.72 13.17
CA GLU A 223 -10.07 -5.42 13.83
C GLU A 223 -9.61 -4.68 15.10
N ALA A 224 -9.57 -3.34 15.06
CA ALA A 224 -9.27 -2.54 16.24
C ALA A 224 -10.31 -2.76 17.36
N LEU A 225 -11.61 -2.74 17.04
CA LEU A 225 -12.68 -3.05 18.00
C LEU A 225 -12.55 -4.47 18.57
N ARG A 226 -12.23 -5.46 17.73
CA ARG A 226 -11.98 -6.84 18.16
C ARG A 226 -10.83 -6.91 19.17
N VAL A 227 -9.73 -6.21 18.92
CA VAL A 227 -8.57 -6.19 19.83
C VAL A 227 -8.89 -5.44 21.12
N ILE A 228 -9.53 -4.26 21.05
CA ILE A 228 -9.97 -3.48 22.23
C ILE A 228 -10.79 -4.37 23.18
N ARG A 229 -11.75 -5.12 22.63
CA ARG A 229 -12.54 -6.09 23.38
C ARG A 229 -11.67 -7.19 23.99
N ASN A 230 -10.79 -7.81 23.21
CA ASN A 230 -9.94 -8.90 23.67
C ASN A 230 -8.97 -8.46 24.78
N MET A 231 -8.49 -7.22 24.72
CA MET A 231 -7.63 -6.59 25.73
C MET A 231 -8.41 -6.01 26.92
N ARG A 232 -9.75 -6.04 26.90
CA ARG A 232 -10.64 -5.49 27.93
C ARG A 232 -10.42 -4.00 28.21
N LEU A 233 -10.08 -3.23 27.17
CA LEU A 233 -9.94 -1.77 27.28
C LEU A 233 -11.32 -1.11 27.26
N ASN A 234 -11.46 0.02 27.95
CA ASN A 234 -12.65 0.86 27.86
C ASN A 234 -12.65 1.61 26.52
N PRO A 235 -13.60 1.36 25.60
CA PRO A 235 -13.61 2.01 24.29
C PRO A 235 -13.64 3.54 24.36
N ARG A 236 -14.21 4.12 25.42
CA ARG A 236 -14.30 5.58 25.62
C ARG A 236 -12.95 6.24 25.84
N GLU A 237 -11.95 5.48 26.30
CA GLU A 237 -10.57 5.92 26.52
C GLU A 237 -9.69 5.64 25.29
N CYS A 238 -10.23 4.93 24.28
CA CYS A 238 -9.52 4.61 23.06
C CYS A 238 -9.74 5.66 21.96
N GLU A 239 -8.64 6.05 21.31
CA GLU A 239 -8.62 6.85 20.08
C GLU A 239 -8.11 6.00 18.91
N LEU A 240 -8.82 6.00 17.78
CA LEU A 240 -8.45 5.25 16.58
C LEU A 240 -7.92 6.18 15.51
N TYR A 241 -6.71 5.93 15.03
CA TYR A 241 -6.08 6.66 13.92
C TYR A 241 -6.11 5.79 12.69
N VAL A 242 -6.74 6.23 11.60
CA VAL A 242 -6.99 5.38 10.42
C VAL A 242 -6.39 6.04 9.18
N ALA A 243 -5.46 5.35 8.52
CA ALA A 243 -4.86 5.81 7.27
C ALA A 243 -4.58 4.64 6.34
N GLY A 244 -4.43 4.91 5.05
CA GLY A 244 -4.25 3.84 4.09
C GLY A 244 -4.01 4.32 2.66
N PHE A 245 -3.97 3.35 1.76
CA PHE A 245 -3.76 3.49 0.34
C PHE A 245 -5.05 3.20 -0.42
N ARG A 246 -5.31 4.01 -1.45
CA ARG A 246 -6.38 3.76 -2.43
C ARG A 246 -5.94 2.66 -3.41
N SER A 247 -6.89 2.17 -4.22
CA SER A 247 -6.62 1.17 -5.26
C SER A 247 -5.58 1.61 -6.31
N ASN A 248 -5.35 2.92 -6.46
CA ASN A 248 -4.31 3.46 -7.35
C ASN A 248 -2.93 3.61 -6.68
N GLY A 249 -2.74 3.04 -5.49
CA GLY A 249 -1.45 3.02 -4.78
C GLY A 249 -1.11 4.30 -3.99
N LEU A 250 -1.86 5.38 -4.16
CA LEU A 250 -1.68 6.64 -3.44
C LEU A 250 -2.26 6.57 -2.02
N VAL A 251 -1.55 7.18 -1.07
CA VAL A 251 -2.07 7.42 0.29
C VAL A 251 -3.30 8.32 0.23
N TYR A 252 -4.30 8.02 1.06
CA TYR A 252 -5.54 8.77 1.13
C TYR A 252 -5.49 9.85 2.21
N ILE A 253 -4.99 11.04 1.84
CA ILE A 253 -5.11 12.27 2.65
C ILE A 253 -6.37 13.01 2.21
N LYS A 254 -7.22 13.38 3.16
CA LYS A 254 -8.54 13.97 2.90
C LYS A 254 -8.45 15.49 2.80
N SER A 255 -9.27 16.08 1.93
CA SER A 255 -9.42 17.55 1.83
C SER A 255 -10.14 18.14 3.06
N GLU A 256 -10.86 17.31 3.81
CA GLU A 256 -11.73 17.72 4.91
C GLU A 256 -11.86 16.58 5.94
N PRO A 257 -12.29 16.89 7.18
CA PRO A 257 -12.39 15.91 8.26
C PRO A 257 -13.63 15.02 8.10
N VAL A 258 -13.54 14.00 7.24
CA VAL A 258 -14.67 13.09 6.96
C VAL A 258 -14.34 11.62 7.15
N PHE A 259 -15.23 10.90 7.82
CA PHE A 259 -15.23 9.44 7.86
C PHE A 259 -16.25 8.89 6.86
N THR A 260 -15.89 7.82 6.14
CA THR A 260 -16.59 7.46 4.90
C THR A 260 -17.24 6.08 4.92
N CYS A 261 -16.86 5.21 5.86
CA CYS A 261 -17.43 3.87 5.95
C CYS A 261 -18.60 3.87 6.94
N LEU A 262 -19.84 3.76 6.44
CA LEU A 262 -21.03 3.78 7.31
C LEU A 262 -21.06 2.57 8.26
N ARG A 263 -20.66 1.39 7.78
CA ARG A 263 -20.56 0.16 8.59
C ARG A 263 -19.65 0.33 9.79
N CYS A 264 -18.42 0.83 9.59
CA CYS A 264 -17.48 1.08 10.68
C CYS A 264 -17.96 2.22 11.58
N ALA A 265 -18.46 3.33 11.02
CA ALA A 265 -18.93 4.46 11.81
C ALA A 265 -20.02 4.07 12.81
N ILE A 266 -21.00 3.27 12.38
CA ILE A 266 -22.07 2.76 13.24
C ILE A 266 -21.48 1.89 14.36
N GLN A 267 -20.56 0.97 14.05
CA GLN A 267 -19.95 0.13 15.07
C GLN A 267 -19.13 0.93 16.09
N LEU A 268 -18.33 1.89 15.63
CA LEU A 268 -17.55 2.77 16.50
C LEU A 268 -18.47 3.59 17.43
N HIS A 269 -19.61 4.05 16.91
CA HIS A 269 -20.63 4.73 17.71
C HIS A 269 -21.27 3.80 18.75
N MET A 270 -21.69 2.59 18.35
CA MET A 270 -22.31 1.62 19.25
C MET A 270 -21.38 1.19 20.40
N HIS A 271 -20.07 1.10 20.14
CA HIS A 271 -19.08 0.75 21.16
C HIS A 271 -18.66 1.96 22.02
N GLY A 272 -19.04 3.19 21.64
CA GLY A 272 -18.70 4.40 22.39
C GLY A 272 -17.21 4.75 22.30
N ILE A 273 -16.59 4.59 21.13
CA ILE A 273 -15.18 4.95 20.91
C ILE A 273 -14.95 6.44 21.20
N GLY A 274 -13.88 6.74 21.95
CA GLY A 274 -13.56 8.10 22.41
C GLY A 274 -13.32 9.08 21.26
N ALA A 275 -12.50 8.70 20.28
CA ALA A 275 -12.24 9.53 19.11
C ALA A 275 -11.79 8.73 17.88
N ILE A 276 -11.99 9.32 16.71
CA ILE A 276 -11.52 8.82 15.41
C ILE A 276 -10.67 9.91 14.76
N HIS A 277 -9.47 9.56 14.33
CA HIS A 277 -8.53 10.45 13.69
C HIS A 277 -8.33 10.03 12.24
N VAL A 278 -8.55 10.97 11.32
CA VAL A 278 -8.35 10.76 9.87
C VAL A 278 -7.30 11.73 9.34
N PRO A 279 -6.48 11.33 8.36
CA PRO A 279 -5.46 12.20 7.80
C PRO A 279 -6.08 13.26 6.90
N CYS A 280 -5.76 14.52 7.19
CA CYS A 280 -6.10 15.70 6.40
C CYS A 280 -4.80 16.45 6.02
N ARG A 281 -4.91 17.47 5.15
CA ARG A 281 -3.75 18.23 4.67
C ARG A 281 -2.90 18.84 5.80
N GLU A 282 -3.56 19.37 6.83
CA GLU A 282 -2.92 20.01 7.98
C GLU A 282 -2.53 19.02 9.09
N GLY A 283 -2.67 17.70 8.86
CA GLY A 283 -2.40 16.66 9.84
C GLY A 283 -3.64 15.87 10.24
N TRP A 284 -3.66 15.35 11.47
CA TRP A 284 -4.77 14.54 11.96
C TRP A 284 -5.99 15.40 12.31
N ALA A 285 -7.12 15.12 11.67
CA ALA A 285 -8.40 15.66 12.09
C ALA A 285 -9.11 14.69 13.03
N LYS A 286 -9.55 15.20 14.18
CA LYS A 286 -10.32 14.46 15.18
C LYS A 286 -11.82 14.54 14.85
N LEU A 287 -12.49 13.41 14.97
CA LEU A 287 -13.93 13.23 14.82
C LEU A 287 -14.46 12.45 16.02
N THR A 288 -15.64 12.83 16.50
CA THR A 288 -16.46 11.98 17.37
C THR A 288 -17.08 10.85 16.54
N ALA A 289 -17.49 9.77 17.21
CA ALA A 289 -18.22 8.69 16.52
C ALA A 289 -19.55 9.17 15.91
N LYS A 290 -20.20 10.18 16.50
CA LYS A 290 -21.42 10.79 15.93
C LYS A 290 -21.13 11.53 14.63
N GLU A 291 -20.13 12.40 14.61
CA GLU A 291 -19.72 13.11 13.38
C GLU A 291 -19.30 12.12 12.29
N ALA A 292 -18.59 11.04 12.65
CA ALA A 292 -18.21 10.00 11.71
C ALA A 292 -19.44 9.32 11.05
N VAL A 293 -20.51 9.06 11.82
CA VAL A 293 -21.78 8.55 11.28
C VAL A 293 -22.42 9.57 10.36
N GLU A 294 -22.50 10.83 10.77
CA GLU A 294 -23.10 11.92 9.98
C GLU A 294 -22.38 12.10 8.63
N THR A 295 -21.04 12.10 8.60
CA THR A 295 -20.30 12.21 7.35
C THR A 295 -20.43 10.95 6.50
N ALA A 296 -20.40 9.76 7.11
CA ALA A 296 -20.50 8.50 6.37
C ALA A 296 -21.87 8.30 5.73
N LYS A 297 -22.95 8.77 6.36
CA LYS A 297 -24.30 8.78 5.78
C LYS A 297 -24.34 9.51 4.45
N LYS A 298 -23.75 10.71 4.36
CA LYS A 298 -23.71 11.50 3.12
C LYS A 298 -23.04 10.76 1.95
N PHE A 299 -22.04 9.93 2.24
CA PHE A 299 -21.42 9.08 1.21
C PHE A 299 -22.29 7.88 0.84
N ALA A 300 -22.96 7.26 1.82
CA ALA A 300 -23.84 6.13 1.58
C ALA A 300 -25.10 6.53 0.80
N THR A 301 -25.64 7.73 1.03
CA THR A 301 -26.79 8.30 0.32
C THR A 301 -26.41 9.01 -0.99
N GLN A 302 -25.12 9.01 -1.35
CA GLN A 302 -24.58 9.69 -2.54
C GLN A 302 -24.78 11.22 -2.56
N GLU A 303 -25.22 11.85 -1.46
CA GLU A 303 -25.20 13.31 -1.28
C GLU A 303 -23.78 13.88 -1.40
N LYS A 304 -22.77 13.04 -1.13
CA LYS A 304 -21.37 13.38 -1.27
C LYS A 304 -20.62 12.29 -2.02
N VAL A 305 -19.87 12.69 -3.04
CA VAL A 305 -18.92 11.84 -3.74
C VAL A 305 -17.50 12.17 -3.31
N LEU A 306 -16.57 11.24 -3.52
CA LEU A 306 -15.15 11.51 -3.33
C LEU A 306 -14.71 12.64 -4.25
N GLU A 307 -14.11 13.69 -3.67
CA GLU A 307 -13.23 14.53 -4.46
C GLU A 307 -12.02 13.69 -4.89
N ASN A 308 -11.83 13.55 -6.20
CA ASN A 308 -10.60 13.00 -6.75
C ASN A 308 -9.51 14.03 -6.49
N TYR A 309 -8.73 13.83 -5.44
CA TYR A 309 -7.51 14.61 -5.27
C TYR A 309 -6.52 14.22 -6.36
N THR A 310 -6.43 15.06 -7.39
CA THR A 310 -5.27 15.15 -8.25
C THR A 310 -4.20 15.92 -7.48
N SER A 311 -3.09 15.25 -7.15
CA SER A 311 -1.87 15.96 -6.78
C SER A 311 -1.56 16.93 -7.93
N ARG A 312 -1.64 18.24 -7.66
CA ARG A 312 -0.91 19.22 -8.46
C ARG A 312 0.56 19.14 -8.07
#